data_AF-A0A9N9QXU9-F1
#
_entry.id   AF-A0A9N9QXU9-F1
#
_cell.length_a   1.000
_cell.length_b   1.000
_cell.length_c   1.000
_cell.angle_alpha   90.00
_cell.angle_beta   90.00
_cell.angle_gamma   90.00
#
_symmetry.space_group_name_H-M   'P 1'
#
loop_
_entity.id
_entity.type
_entity.pdbx_description
1 polymer ?
#
loop_
_entity_poly.entity_id
_entity_poly.type
_entity_poly.pdbx_seq_one_letter_code
_entity_poly.pdbx_strand_id
1 'polypeptide(L)'
;MAVQAKIAGNGYEEVDYLPQQDDLLSTAIAKTPRPGTTFIRESKTAIQLKTAANSTVATSKTRGYTKTAGTRTARSALHTAARASRAATALAGAPFTANTPLSLRCLTKDDKIFTPAAKTLFEYVYYCEGDIRKAMDIAFQAQKLNENADWWWNFSLARCYMVLGMHRNSEDYLRQALKQNRHIVIYLRLVAMYVSLNQPLSALEVCKQGLSVFHDYTPLTLEQARIHDQMGNATLALKEYRKVALEDPSNTEAIASIAIYNFYNDQPEIALRYYRRLLATTYPGPEIYNNLGLCCLYCNQWDLILPCFRQALYFSTNPVNRSDIWFNIAHIALSTGDLPLARRCLQMSLATNSEHDAARHALNAMETRQRVRNILLRK
;
A
#
# COMPACT_ATOMS: atom_id res chain seq x y z
N MET A 1 -7.71 -31.52 -43.44
CA MET A 1 -7.70 -32.89 -44.00
C MET A 1 -7.80 -33.87 -42.85
N ALA A 2 -8.71 -34.84 -42.94
CA ALA A 2 -8.96 -35.85 -41.93
C ALA A 2 -7.84 -36.91 -41.87
N VAL A 3 -7.69 -37.61 -40.73
CA VAL A 3 -7.86 -39.08 -40.53
C VAL A 3 -7.19 -39.59 -39.23
N GLN A 4 -8.04 -40.21 -38.38
CA GLN A 4 -7.90 -41.36 -37.48
C GLN A 4 -6.83 -41.48 -36.35
N ALA A 5 -7.38 -41.40 -35.13
CA ALA A 5 -7.35 -42.36 -34.01
C ALA A 5 -6.07 -43.12 -33.58
N LYS A 6 -5.73 -42.98 -32.28
CA LYS A 6 -5.50 -44.13 -31.38
C LYS A 6 -5.62 -43.72 -29.90
N ILE A 7 -6.40 -44.47 -29.13
CA ILE A 7 -6.49 -44.36 -27.66
C ILE A 7 -5.39 -45.25 -27.06
N ALA A 8 -4.60 -44.71 -26.12
CA ALA A 8 -4.19 -45.38 -24.87
C ALA A 8 -3.20 -44.51 -24.06
N GLY A 9 -3.51 -44.34 -22.77
CA GLY A 9 -2.48 -44.31 -21.72
C GLY A 9 -2.20 -42.96 -21.05
N ASN A 10 -2.74 -42.83 -19.83
CA ASN A 10 -2.37 -41.90 -18.75
C ASN A 10 -1.12 -41.03 -18.99
N GLY A 11 -1.32 -39.74 -19.23
CA GLY A 11 -0.30 -38.71 -19.22
C GLY A 11 -0.93 -37.36 -19.49
N TYR A 12 -0.58 -36.35 -18.70
CA TYR A 12 -1.08 -34.99 -18.80
C TYR A 12 -1.02 -34.47 -20.26
N GLU A 13 -2.17 -34.11 -20.85
CA GLU A 13 -2.20 -33.34 -22.08
C GLU A 13 -1.81 -31.89 -21.77
N GLU A 14 -0.70 -31.44 -22.35
CA GLU A 14 -0.45 -30.00 -22.51
C GLU A 14 -1.53 -29.46 -23.46
N VAL A 15 -2.58 -28.87 -22.88
CA VAL A 15 -3.57 -28.13 -23.64
C VAL A 15 -2.96 -26.78 -24.01
N ASP A 16 -2.38 -26.71 -25.20
CA ASP A 16 -2.03 -25.45 -25.84
C ASP A 16 -3.31 -24.66 -26.13
N TYR A 17 -3.67 -23.80 -25.18
CA TYR A 17 -4.78 -22.87 -25.32
C TYR A 17 -4.32 -21.71 -26.22
N LEU A 18 -4.58 -21.82 -27.53
CA LEU A 18 -4.64 -20.66 -28.40
C LEU A 18 -5.94 -19.91 -28.07
N PRO A 19 -5.89 -18.70 -27.48
CA PRO A 19 -7.11 -17.98 -27.13
C PRO A 19 -7.83 -17.59 -28.43
N GLN A 20 -9.03 -18.16 -28.65
CA GLN A 20 -9.96 -17.65 -29.64
C GLN A 20 -10.34 -16.21 -29.26
N GLN A 21 -10.34 -15.34 -30.25
CA GLN A 21 -10.30 -13.87 -30.11
C GLN A 21 -11.59 -13.24 -29.53
N ASP A 22 -12.62 -14.03 -29.22
CA ASP A 22 -13.97 -13.56 -28.93
C ASP A 22 -14.37 -13.59 -27.44
N ASP A 23 -13.59 -14.19 -26.54
CA ASP A 23 -13.91 -14.24 -25.09
C ASP A 23 -13.46 -12.98 -24.31
N LEU A 24 -12.83 -12.00 -24.97
CA LEU A 24 -12.31 -10.77 -24.34
C LEU A 24 -13.38 -9.69 -24.11
N LEU A 25 -14.65 -9.94 -24.44
CA LEU A 25 -15.76 -8.97 -24.33
C LEU A 25 -16.93 -9.44 -23.46
N SER A 26 -16.82 -10.61 -22.81
CA SER A 26 -17.83 -11.10 -21.88
C SER A 26 -17.75 -10.32 -20.55
N THR A 27 -18.43 -9.18 -20.48
CA THR A 27 -18.67 -8.43 -19.23
C THR A 27 -19.85 -9.02 -18.45
N ALA A 28 -19.83 -10.33 -18.20
CA ALA A 28 -20.79 -10.97 -17.30
C ALA A 28 -20.21 -10.95 -15.88
N ILE A 29 -20.52 -9.90 -15.12
CA ILE A 29 -20.25 -9.84 -13.68
C ILE A 29 -21.14 -10.89 -13.00
N ALA A 30 -20.59 -11.98 -12.48
CA ALA A 30 -21.37 -12.91 -11.66
C ALA A 30 -21.81 -12.23 -10.35
N LYS A 31 -23.12 -12.30 -10.10
CA LYS A 31 -23.84 -11.65 -8.99
C LYS A 31 -23.82 -12.46 -7.69
N THR A 32 -22.76 -13.21 -7.39
CA THR A 32 -22.58 -13.78 -6.05
C THR A 32 -21.67 -12.86 -5.24
N PRO A 33 -22.13 -12.24 -4.14
CA PRO A 33 -21.28 -11.40 -3.32
C PRO A 33 -20.14 -12.24 -2.75
N ARG A 34 -18.90 -11.99 -3.20
CA ARG A 34 -17.70 -12.60 -2.64
C ARG A 34 -17.23 -11.77 -1.44
N PRO A 35 -16.68 -12.39 -0.38
CA PRO A 35 -16.09 -11.65 0.73
C PRO A 35 -14.93 -10.76 0.24
N GLY A 36 -14.68 -9.66 0.96
CA GLY A 36 -13.64 -8.70 0.60
C GLY A 36 -12.24 -9.31 0.71
N THR A 37 -11.45 -9.21 -0.36
CA THR A 37 -10.01 -9.46 -0.29
C THR A 37 -9.31 -8.28 0.38
N THR A 38 -8.31 -8.55 1.22
CA THR A 38 -7.64 -7.56 2.10
C THR A 38 -6.79 -6.50 1.39
N PHE A 39 -6.62 -6.61 0.07
CA PHE A 39 -5.88 -5.64 -0.74
C PHE A 39 -6.78 -4.63 -1.47
N ILE A 40 -8.11 -4.74 -1.33
CA ILE A 40 -9.00 -3.69 -1.85
C ILE A 40 -8.76 -2.44 -1.03
N ARG A 41 -8.09 -1.46 -1.64
CA ARG A 41 -7.97 -0.13 -1.07
C ARG A 41 -9.35 0.48 -1.09
N GLU A 42 -9.92 0.72 0.08
CA GLU A 42 -11.17 1.46 0.20
C GLU A 42 -11.01 2.80 -0.54
N SER A 43 -11.76 2.93 -1.64
CA SER A 43 -11.83 4.18 -2.35
C SER A 43 -12.66 5.12 -1.48
N LYS A 44 -12.04 6.16 -0.93
CA LYS A 44 -12.74 7.24 -0.21
C LYS A 44 -13.82 7.93 -1.06
N THR A 45 -13.90 7.62 -2.36
CA THR A 45 -14.91 8.10 -3.30
C THR A 45 -16.25 7.35 -3.20
N ALA A 46 -16.34 6.20 -2.51
CA ALA A 46 -17.57 5.43 -2.39
C ALA A 46 -18.40 5.71 -1.11
N ILE A 47 -18.08 6.77 -0.36
CA ILE A 47 -18.91 7.23 0.77
C ILE A 47 -19.63 8.51 0.37
N GLN A 48 -20.70 8.40 -0.42
CA GLN A 48 -21.76 9.41 -0.47
C GLN A 48 -23.10 8.74 -0.82
N LEU A 49 -23.92 8.53 0.20
CA LEU A 49 -25.37 8.81 0.27
C LEU A 49 -25.97 8.02 1.44
N LYS A 50 -25.86 8.59 2.65
CA LYS A 50 -26.87 8.47 3.71
C LYS A 50 -26.58 9.51 4.81
N THR A 51 -27.41 10.56 4.77
CA THR A 51 -27.87 11.41 5.87
C THR A 51 -26.82 12.11 6.75
N ALA A 52 -26.73 13.42 6.53
CA ALA A 52 -26.18 14.39 7.46
C ALA A 52 -27.00 14.48 8.75
N ALA A 53 -26.34 14.45 9.90
CA ALA A 53 -26.58 15.36 11.03
C ALA A 53 -25.53 15.12 12.14
N ASN A 54 -24.74 16.16 12.42
CA ASN A 54 -24.05 16.46 13.67
C ASN A 54 -23.10 15.40 14.29
N SER A 55 -21.79 15.62 14.16
CA SER A 55 -20.90 15.68 15.34
C SER A 55 -19.54 16.34 15.03
N THR A 56 -19.29 17.35 15.85
CA THR A 56 -18.07 18.05 16.26
C THR A 56 -16.68 17.49 15.88
N VAL A 57 -15.83 18.44 15.46
CA VAL A 57 -14.36 18.50 15.46
C VAL A 57 -13.67 17.44 16.34
N ALA A 58 -12.95 16.52 15.70
CA ALA A 58 -11.96 15.66 16.35
C ALA A 58 -10.65 15.71 15.56
N THR A 59 -9.59 16.14 16.25
CA THR A 59 -8.22 16.28 15.77
C THR A 59 -7.61 14.91 15.47
N SER A 60 -7.21 14.68 14.22
CA SER A 60 -6.51 13.46 13.81
C SER A 60 -5.05 13.52 14.24
N LYS A 61 -4.73 12.78 15.31
CA LYS A 61 -3.35 12.43 15.66
C LYS A 61 -2.85 11.37 14.67
N THR A 62 -1.89 11.73 13.84
CA THR A 62 -1.13 10.82 12.98
C THR A 62 -0.29 9.89 13.87
N ARG A 63 -0.64 8.62 13.90
CA ARG A 63 0.08 7.57 14.63
C ARG A 63 1.12 6.97 13.69
N GLY A 64 2.39 7.13 14.05
CA GLY A 64 3.55 6.67 13.28
C GLY A 64 3.60 5.16 13.13
N TYR A 65 3.98 4.73 11.93
CA TYR A 65 4.37 3.36 11.64
C TYR A 65 5.72 3.06 12.29
N THR A 66 5.74 2.12 13.23
CA THR A 66 6.97 1.41 13.60
C THR A 66 7.23 0.31 12.58
N LYS A 67 8.38 0.36 11.90
CA LYS A 67 8.95 -0.82 11.24
C LYS A 67 10.30 -1.14 11.89
N THR A 68 10.29 -2.24 12.61
CA THR A 68 11.46 -3.09 12.85
C THR A 68 11.80 -3.82 11.55
N ALA A 69 12.94 -3.49 10.95
CA ALA A 69 13.58 -4.36 9.96
C ALA A 69 15.08 -4.06 9.87
N GLY A 70 15.88 -5.06 10.23
CA GLY A 70 17.03 -5.47 9.40
C GLY A 70 18.21 -4.51 9.30
N THR A 71 19.09 -4.61 10.29
CA THR A 71 20.47 -4.12 10.30
C THR A 71 21.32 -4.73 9.19
N ARG A 72 21.28 -4.20 7.97
CA ARG A 72 22.27 -4.45 6.88
C ARG A 72 21.93 -3.53 5.71
N THR A 73 22.13 -2.23 5.82
CA THR A 73 23.23 -1.50 5.16
C THR A 73 23.52 -0.15 5.83
N ALA A 74 23.02 0.06 7.05
CA ALA A 74 23.27 1.29 7.81
C ALA A 74 24.75 1.51 8.15
N ARG A 75 25.59 0.47 8.13
CA ARG A 75 27.02 0.58 8.47
C ARG A 75 27.80 1.47 7.50
N SER A 76 27.53 1.45 6.19
CA SER A 76 28.31 2.28 5.26
C SER A 76 27.99 3.77 5.41
N ALA A 77 26.69 4.11 5.51
CA ALA A 77 26.23 5.48 5.74
C ALA A 77 26.62 6.01 7.12
N LEU A 78 26.58 5.17 8.16
CA LEU A 78 27.09 5.51 9.50
C LEU A 78 28.60 5.72 9.50
N HIS A 79 29.38 5.01 8.69
CA HIS A 79 30.83 5.23 8.61
C HIS A 79 31.20 6.53 7.87
N THR A 80 30.48 6.89 6.80
CA THR A 80 30.66 8.20 6.14
C THR A 80 30.16 9.34 7.03
N ALA A 81 29.01 9.20 7.68
CA ALA A 81 28.50 10.18 8.64
C ALA A 81 29.39 10.28 9.89
N ALA A 82 29.95 9.18 10.38
CA ALA A 82 30.90 9.16 11.50
C ALA A 82 32.27 9.74 11.12
N ARG A 83 32.71 9.59 9.86
CA ARG A 83 33.92 10.28 9.37
C ARG A 83 33.68 11.77 9.21
N ALA A 84 32.53 12.17 8.68
CA ALA A 84 32.14 13.56 8.55
C ALA A 84 31.97 14.23 9.92
N SER A 85 31.40 13.53 10.90
CA SER A 85 31.25 14.03 12.27
C SER A 85 32.59 14.07 13.03
N ARG A 86 33.50 13.12 12.80
CA ARG A 86 34.87 13.18 13.34
C ARG A 86 35.72 14.30 12.73
N ALA A 87 35.58 14.55 11.43
CA ALA A 87 36.23 15.67 10.77
C ALA A 87 35.67 17.02 11.26
N ALA A 88 34.36 17.10 11.50
CA ALA A 88 33.71 18.28 12.07
C ALA A 88 34.10 18.53 13.55
N THR A 89 34.32 17.47 14.33
CA THR A 89 34.74 17.58 15.75
C THR A 89 36.20 17.93 15.94
N ALA A 90 37.07 17.71 14.95
CA ALA A 90 38.46 18.20 14.99
C ALA A 90 38.57 19.72 14.75
N LEU A 91 37.58 20.33 14.10
CA LEU A 91 37.56 21.77 13.79
C LEU A 91 36.80 22.61 14.82
N ALA A 92 35.87 22.02 15.57
CA ALA A 92 35.08 22.69 16.60
C ALA A 92 35.57 22.28 17.99
N GLY A 93 36.40 23.12 18.62
CA GLY A 93 37.01 22.89 19.94
C GLY A 93 36.05 22.91 21.14
N ALA A 94 34.91 22.21 21.08
CA ALA A 94 33.97 22.08 22.19
C ALA A 94 33.69 20.59 22.53
N PRO A 95 33.70 20.21 23.82
CA PRO A 95 33.49 18.83 24.23
C PRO A 95 32.06 18.36 23.99
N PHE A 96 31.94 17.17 23.41
CA PHE A 96 30.70 16.47 23.10
C PHE A 96 30.06 15.91 24.37
N THR A 97 29.09 16.60 24.94
CA THR A 97 28.26 16.05 26.01
C THR A 97 27.15 15.19 25.39
N ALA A 98 27.15 13.90 25.68
CA ALA A 98 26.35 12.86 25.01
C ALA A 98 24.81 13.00 25.11
N ASN A 99 24.27 13.98 25.85
CA ASN A 99 22.83 14.10 26.13
C ASN A 99 22.18 15.43 25.68
N THR A 100 22.88 16.27 24.91
CA THR A 100 22.24 17.45 24.30
C THR A 100 21.65 17.07 22.94
N PRO A 101 20.33 17.26 22.69
CA PRO A 101 19.79 17.09 21.35
C PRO A 101 20.53 18.03 20.39
N LEU A 102 20.96 17.51 19.24
CA LEU A 102 21.69 18.25 18.20
C LEU A 102 21.01 19.58 17.80
N SER A 103 19.72 19.73 18.10
CA SER A 103 18.91 20.95 18.01
C SER A 103 19.51 22.27 18.54
N LEU A 104 20.63 22.29 19.27
CA LEU A 104 21.13 23.53 19.91
C LEU A 104 22.63 23.83 19.79
N ARG A 105 23.41 23.15 18.94
CA ARG A 105 24.87 23.46 18.84
C ARG A 105 25.45 23.61 17.43
N CYS A 106 24.64 23.49 16.37
CA CYS A 106 25.08 23.75 15.01
C CYS A 106 23.98 24.48 14.24
N LEU A 107 24.15 25.65 13.62
CA LEU A 107 25.27 26.58 13.46
C LEU A 107 24.63 27.97 13.31
N THR A 108 25.23 28.99 13.91
CA THR A 108 24.82 30.39 13.69
C THR A 108 24.98 30.75 12.22
N LYS A 109 24.19 31.74 11.73
CA LYS A 109 24.11 32.20 10.33
C LYS A 109 25.47 32.49 9.65
N ASP A 110 26.52 32.64 10.45
CA ASP A 110 27.83 33.16 10.08
C ASP A 110 28.91 32.07 9.98
N ASP A 111 28.59 30.82 10.31
CA ASP A 111 29.58 29.74 10.30
C ASP A 111 29.77 29.15 8.91
N LYS A 112 31.01 29.21 8.40
CA LYS A 112 31.41 28.61 7.10
C LYS A 112 31.13 27.10 7.00
N ILE A 113 30.91 26.44 8.13
CA ILE A 113 30.62 25.00 8.23
C ILE A 113 29.13 24.70 7.95
N PHE A 114 28.26 25.71 7.96
CA PHE A 114 26.84 25.52 7.66
C PHE A 114 26.61 25.02 6.24
N THR A 115 27.25 25.60 5.22
CA THR A 115 26.95 25.27 3.82
C THR A 115 27.22 23.80 3.45
N PRO A 116 28.31 23.14 3.89
CA PRO A 116 28.52 21.72 3.59
C PRO A 116 27.66 20.80 4.47
N ALA A 117 27.36 21.20 5.71
CA ALA A 117 26.60 20.39 6.67
C ALA A 117 25.07 20.56 6.54
N ALA A 118 24.57 21.59 5.84
CA ALA A 118 23.17 21.96 5.81
C ALA A 118 22.26 20.83 5.28
N LYS A 119 22.70 20.07 4.27
CA LYS A 119 21.92 18.95 3.71
C LYS A 119 21.74 17.83 4.74
N THR A 120 22.83 17.43 5.40
CA THR A 120 22.80 16.39 6.45
C THR A 120 22.03 16.83 7.68
N LEU A 121 22.15 18.12 8.04
CA LEU A 121 21.46 18.70 9.18
C LEU A 121 19.95 18.74 8.91
N PHE A 122 19.54 19.16 7.72
CA PHE A 122 18.13 19.11 7.29
C PHE A 122 17.57 17.69 7.38
N GLU A 123 18.27 16.69 6.84
CA GLU A 123 17.80 15.30 6.88
C GLU A 123 17.65 14.78 8.31
N TYR A 124 18.62 15.09 9.19
CA TYR A 124 18.55 14.73 10.60
C TYR A 124 17.35 15.40 11.30
N VAL A 125 17.17 16.71 11.15
CA VAL A 125 16.05 17.43 11.79
C VAL A 125 14.70 16.92 11.24
N TYR A 126 14.61 16.69 9.94
CA TYR A 126 13.38 16.24 9.29
C TYR A 126 12.98 14.80 9.70
N TYR A 127 13.93 13.87 9.75
CA TYR A 127 13.63 12.45 10.01
C TYR A 127 13.80 12.04 11.48
N CYS A 128 14.81 12.54 12.18
CA CYS A 128 15.13 12.14 13.55
C CYS A 128 14.43 13.02 14.60
N GLU A 129 14.44 14.34 14.43
CA GLU A 129 13.79 15.26 15.38
C GLU A 129 12.30 15.45 15.07
N GLY A 130 11.90 15.39 13.79
CA GLY A 130 10.52 15.57 13.35
C GLY A 130 10.02 17.02 13.42
N ASP A 131 10.90 17.98 13.72
CA ASP A 131 10.56 19.40 13.79
C ASP A 131 10.62 20.04 12.40
N ILE A 132 9.46 20.05 11.73
CA ILE A 132 9.34 20.50 10.34
C ILE A 132 9.62 21.99 10.17
N ARG A 133 9.32 22.81 11.19
CA ARG A 133 9.52 24.27 11.12
C ARG A 133 11.00 24.62 11.11
N LYS A 134 11.78 24.00 12.01
CA LYS A 134 13.24 24.14 12.00
C LYS A 134 13.85 23.65 10.71
N ALA A 135 13.43 22.48 10.22
CA ALA A 135 13.89 21.95 8.93
C ALA A 135 13.63 22.94 7.78
N MET A 136 12.47 23.60 7.78
CA MET A 136 12.13 24.63 6.81
C MET A 136 13.02 25.88 6.92
N ASP A 137 13.30 26.35 8.14
CA ASP A 137 14.21 27.50 8.36
C ASP A 137 15.63 27.21 7.85
N ILE A 138 16.15 26.01 8.10
CA ILE A 138 17.45 25.54 7.60
C ILE A 138 17.48 25.57 6.07
N ALA A 139 16.41 25.09 5.42
CA ALA A 139 16.32 25.05 3.97
C ALA A 139 16.28 26.46 3.35
N PHE A 140 15.54 27.40 3.95
CA PHE A 140 15.54 28.80 3.48
C PHE A 140 16.89 29.49 3.65
N GLN A 141 17.55 29.27 4.79
CA GLN A 141 18.87 29.85 5.04
C GLN A 141 19.89 29.33 4.03
N ALA A 142 19.89 28.01 3.78
CA ALA A 142 20.77 27.42 2.79
C ALA A 142 20.49 27.90 1.36
N GLN A 143 19.22 28.11 1.00
CA GLN A 143 18.85 28.71 -0.29
C GLN A 143 19.32 30.16 -0.43
N LYS A 144 19.31 30.94 0.66
CA LYS A 144 19.80 32.34 0.64
C LYS A 144 21.32 32.43 0.48
N LEU A 145 22.05 31.48 1.07
CA LEU A 145 23.52 31.44 1.01
C LEU A 145 24.04 30.89 -0.31
N ASN A 146 23.29 30.00 -0.95
CA ASN A 146 23.66 29.43 -2.24
C ASN A 146 23.05 30.29 -3.37
N GLU A 147 23.88 31.13 -4.00
CA GLU A 147 23.46 31.94 -5.16
C GLU A 147 22.97 31.08 -6.33
N ASN A 148 23.49 29.85 -6.46
CA ASN A 148 22.94 28.82 -7.34
C ASN A 148 21.87 28.02 -6.59
N ALA A 149 20.60 28.26 -6.93
CA ALA A 149 19.48 27.56 -6.35
C ALA A 149 19.48 26.06 -6.76
N ASP A 150 20.06 25.20 -5.91
CA ASP A 150 19.97 23.75 -6.08
C ASP A 150 18.50 23.29 -6.11
N TRP A 151 18.15 22.40 -7.04
CA TRP A 151 16.84 21.74 -7.10
C TRP A 151 16.46 21.06 -5.79
N TRP A 152 17.47 20.60 -5.05
CA TRP A 152 17.32 19.90 -3.78
C TRP A 152 16.67 20.77 -2.71
N TRP A 153 16.99 22.07 -2.63
CA TRP A 153 16.40 22.96 -1.63
C TRP A 153 14.91 23.21 -1.91
N ASN A 154 14.55 23.44 -3.17
CA ASN A 154 13.16 23.56 -3.60
C ASN A 154 12.37 22.26 -3.31
N PHE A 155 12.97 21.11 -3.60
CA PHE A 155 12.38 19.80 -3.29
C PHE A 155 12.21 19.57 -1.77
N SER A 156 13.21 19.93 -0.97
CA SER A 156 13.18 19.82 0.50
C SER A 156 12.15 20.76 1.13
N LEU A 157 12.02 22.00 0.65
CA LEU A 157 10.97 22.93 1.07
C LEU A 157 9.58 22.38 0.73
N ALA A 158 9.37 21.85 -0.48
CA ALA A 158 8.11 21.23 -0.84
C ALA A 158 7.75 20.07 0.09
N ARG A 159 8.72 19.24 0.49
CA ARG A 159 8.49 18.16 1.47
C ARG A 159 8.00 18.72 2.82
N CYS A 160 8.55 19.84 3.28
CA CYS A 160 8.08 20.51 4.50
C CYS A 160 6.67 21.06 4.33
N TYR A 161 6.39 21.77 3.23
CA TYR A 161 5.06 22.31 2.92
C TYR A 161 3.98 21.22 2.82
N MET A 162 4.31 20.06 2.24
CA MET A 162 3.40 18.91 2.18
C MET A 162 3.00 18.41 3.57
N VAL A 163 3.94 18.33 4.51
CA VAL A 163 3.64 17.86 5.88
C VAL A 163 2.84 18.91 6.66
N LEU A 164 3.05 20.20 6.36
CA LEU A 164 2.26 21.30 6.92
C LEU A 164 0.86 21.43 6.30
N GLY A 165 0.51 20.65 5.26
CA GLY A 165 -0.78 20.72 4.56
C GLY A 165 -0.90 21.88 3.57
N MET A 166 0.18 22.62 3.31
CA MET A 166 0.20 23.73 2.34
C MET A 166 0.48 23.21 0.93
N HIS A 167 -0.53 22.58 0.33
CA HIS A 167 -0.38 21.89 -0.95
C HIS A 167 -0.05 22.82 -2.14
N ARG A 168 -0.62 24.04 -2.18
CA ARG A 168 -0.35 25.02 -3.25
C ARG A 168 1.13 25.39 -3.34
N ASN A 169 1.69 25.83 -2.21
CA ASN A 169 3.12 26.15 -2.13
C ASN A 169 3.99 24.94 -2.47
N SER A 170 3.62 23.74 -1.98
CA SER A 170 4.34 22.52 -2.30
C SER A 170 4.38 22.24 -3.81
N GLU A 171 3.26 22.43 -4.52
CA GLU A 171 3.19 22.23 -5.96
C GLU A 171 4.12 23.21 -6.71
N ASP A 172 4.09 24.48 -6.33
CA ASP A 172 4.92 25.52 -6.95
C ASP A 172 6.42 25.19 -6.80
N TYR A 173 6.87 24.85 -5.59
CA TYR A 173 8.27 24.48 -5.34
C TYR A 173 8.68 23.18 -6.04
N LEU A 174 7.78 22.18 -6.14
CA LEU A 174 8.06 20.95 -6.91
C LEU A 174 8.17 21.23 -8.41
N ARG A 175 7.30 22.08 -8.97
CA ARG A 175 7.38 22.50 -10.37
C ARG A 175 8.65 23.31 -10.64
N GLN A 176 9.08 24.18 -9.73
CA GLN A 176 10.36 24.89 -9.82
C GLN A 176 11.54 23.92 -9.79
N ALA A 177 11.52 22.93 -8.88
CA ALA A 177 12.55 21.90 -8.82
C ALA A 177 12.62 21.08 -10.12
N LEU A 178 11.48 20.73 -10.72
CA LEU A 178 11.43 20.04 -12.02
C LEU A 178 12.00 20.86 -13.17
N LYS A 179 11.83 22.19 -13.16
CA LYS A 179 12.42 23.07 -14.18
C LYS A 179 13.94 23.06 -14.13
N GLN A 180 14.52 22.94 -12.94
CA GLN A 180 15.96 22.88 -12.73
C GLN A 180 16.53 21.50 -13.03
N ASN A 181 15.92 20.45 -12.49
CA ASN A 181 16.33 19.07 -12.72
C ASN A 181 15.13 18.13 -12.81
N ARG A 182 15.02 17.41 -13.91
CA ARG A 182 13.99 16.38 -14.11
C ARG A 182 14.38 15.13 -13.34
N HIS A 183 14.11 15.09 -12.04
CA HIS A 183 14.45 13.97 -11.17
C HIS A 183 13.22 13.13 -10.80
N ILE A 184 13.36 11.81 -10.81
CA ILE A 184 12.23 10.87 -10.62
C ILE A 184 11.50 11.02 -9.29
N VAL A 185 12.25 11.30 -8.22
CA VAL A 185 11.68 11.47 -6.86
C VAL A 185 10.72 12.66 -6.80
N ILE A 186 10.93 13.69 -7.63
CA ILE A 186 10.05 14.87 -7.68
C ILE A 186 8.71 14.49 -8.33
N TYR A 187 8.72 13.72 -9.42
CA TYR A 187 7.50 13.18 -10.03
C TYR A 187 6.70 12.32 -9.05
N LEU A 188 7.35 11.36 -8.37
CA LEU A 188 6.68 10.51 -7.38
C LEU A 188 6.07 11.34 -6.24
N ARG A 189 6.74 12.42 -5.82
CA ARG A 189 6.22 13.29 -4.75
C ARG A 189 5.01 14.11 -5.21
N LEU A 190 5.02 14.64 -6.44
CA LEU A 190 3.87 15.31 -7.04
C LEU A 190 2.67 14.36 -7.19
N VAL A 191 2.90 13.15 -7.67
CA VAL A 191 1.85 12.11 -7.79
C VAL A 191 1.25 11.83 -6.41
N ALA A 192 2.10 11.58 -5.40
CA ALA A 192 1.64 11.34 -4.03
C ALA A 192 0.83 12.54 -3.48
N MET A 193 1.21 13.77 -3.80
CA MET A 193 0.46 14.97 -3.43
C MET A 193 -0.93 14.99 -4.08
N TYR A 194 -1.03 14.81 -5.41
CA TYR A 194 -2.33 14.81 -6.10
C TYR A 194 -3.24 13.67 -5.66
N VAL A 195 -2.68 12.49 -5.39
CA VAL A 195 -3.43 11.36 -4.79
C VAL A 195 -3.96 11.75 -3.41
N SER A 196 -3.16 12.43 -2.58
CA SER A 196 -3.62 12.90 -1.26
C SER A 196 -4.75 13.95 -1.34
N LEU A 197 -4.77 14.73 -2.42
CA LEU A 197 -5.81 15.72 -2.72
C LEU A 197 -7.06 15.12 -3.39
N ASN A 198 -7.10 13.80 -3.62
CA ASN A 198 -8.14 13.12 -4.40
C ASN A 198 -8.30 13.68 -5.83
N GLN A 199 -7.19 14.06 -6.48
CA GLN A 199 -7.16 14.52 -7.88
C GLN A 199 -6.46 13.48 -8.78
N PRO A 200 -7.13 12.36 -9.12
CA PRO A 200 -6.49 11.26 -9.84
C PRO A 200 -6.12 11.61 -11.29
N LEU A 201 -6.87 12.49 -11.95
CA LEU A 201 -6.58 12.89 -13.34
C LEU A 201 -5.26 13.66 -13.45
N SER A 202 -5.06 14.67 -12.59
CA SER A 202 -3.80 15.42 -12.50
C SER A 202 -2.62 14.50 -12.14
N ALA A 203 -2.84 13.52 -11.25
CA ALA A 203 -1.82 12.55 -10.91
C ALA A 203 -1.41 11.69 -12.12
N LEU A 204 -2.37 11.24 -12.94
CA LEU A 204 -2.09 10.49 -14.18
C LEU A 204 -1.32 11.33 -15.20
N GLU A 205 -1.60 12.62 -15.31
CA GLU A 205 -0.85 13.52 -16.20
C GLU A 205 0.61 13.62 -15.78
N VAL A 206 0.88 13.78 -14.48
CA VAL A 206 2.26 13.79 -13.95
C VAL A 206 2.93 12.44 -14.16
N CYS A 207 2.23 11.32 -13.99
CA CYS A 207 2.78 10.00 -14.32
C CYS A 207 3.17 9.91 -15.81
N LYS A 208 2.31 10.34 -16.72
CA LYS A 208 2.62 10.36 -18.16
C LYS A 208 3.82 11.25 -18.49
N GLN A 209 3.92 12.43 -17.86
CA GLN A 209 5.07 13.31 -18.00
C GLN A 209 6.37 12.70 -17.44
N GLY A 210 6.28 11.93 -16.36
CA GLY A 210 7.43 11.24 -15.80
C GLY A 210 7.88 10.08 -16.68
N LEU A 211 6.93 9.31 -17.23
CA LEU A 211 7.21 8.17 -18.13
C LEU A 211 7.76 8.59 -19.50
N SER A 212 7.43 9.79 -20.00
CA SER A 212 8.03 10.31 -21.24
C SER A 212 9.51 10.69 -21.08
N VAL A 213 9.94 10.98 -19.85
CA VAL A 213 11.35 11.27 -19.52
C VAL A 213 12.07 9.98 -19.12
N PHE A 214 11.44 9.20 -18.25
CA PHE A 214 11.95 7.95 -17.70
C PHE A 214 11.11 6.78 -18.23
N HIS A 215 11.51 6.30 -19.41
CA HIS A 215 10.92 5.10 -20.00
C HIS A 215 11.15 3.89 -19.06
N ASP A 216 10.15 3.02 -18.97
CA ASP A 216 10.20 1.73 -18.25
C ASP A 216 10.58 1.85 -16.76
N TYR A 217 10.16 2.93 -16.10
CA TYR A 217 10.35 3.08 -14.66
C TYR A 217 9.19 2.46 -13.87
N THR A 218 9.44 1.26 -13.36
CA THR A 218 8.48 0.38 -12.69
C THR A 218 7.69 1.03 -11.54
N PRO A 219 8.28 1.85 -10.64
CA PRO A 219 7.50 2.48 -9.58
C PRO A 219 6.46 3.48 -10.09
N LEU A 220 6.70 4.18 -11.20
CA LEU A 220 5.75 5.17 -11.74
C LEU A 220 4.63 4.50 -12.53
N THR A 221 4.92 3.42 -13.27
CA THR A 221 3.88 2.57 -13.90
C THR A 221 3.01 1.91 -12.85
N LEU A 222 3.58 1.51 -11.71
CA LEU A 222 2.83 1.00 -10.56
C LEU A 222 1.94 2.07 -9.91
N GLU A 223 2.40 3.30 -9.72
CA GLU A 223 1.52 4.38 -9.24
C GLU A 223 0.38 4.67 -10.24
N GLN A 224 0.66 4.63 -11.55
CA GLN A 224 -0.37 4.78 -12.58
C GLN A 224 -1.43 3.67 -12.47
N ALA A 225 -1.02 2.41 -12.27
CA ALA A 225 -1.92 1.28 -12.07
C ALA A 225 -2.80 1.47 -10.83
N ARG A 226 -2.21 1.88 -9.70
CA ARG A 226 -2.94 2.19 -8.45
C ARG A 226 -3.98 3.30 -8.64
N ILE A 227 -3.67 4.35 -9.41
CA ILE A 227 -4.61 5.43 -9.67
C ILE A 227 -5.76 4.94 -10.55
N HIS A 228 -5.50 4.10 -11.57
CA HIS A 228 -6.55 3.49 -12.38
C HIS A 228 -7.47 2.59 -11.57
N ASP A 229 -6.93 1.79 -10.63
CA ASP A 229 -7.74 1.01 -9.68
C ASP A 229 -8.64 1.90 -8.81
N GLN A 230 -8.10 3.00 -8.27
CA GLN A 230 -8.88 3.95 -7.46
C GLN A 230 -10.03 4.60 -8.24
N MET A 231 -9.86 4.76 -9.55
CA MET A 231 -10.90 5.27 -10.45
C MET A 231 -11.93 4.20 -10.86
N GLY A 232 -11.73 2.93 -10.50
CA GLY A 232 -12.58 1.82 -10.93
C GLY A 232 -12.27 1.28 -12.33
N ASN A 233 -11.20 1.76 -12.98
CA ASN A 233 -10.81 1.34 -14.33
C ASN A 233 -9.93 0.08 -14.29
N ALA A 234 -10.50 -1.03 -13.79
CA ALA A 234 -9.77 -2.26 -13.50
C ALA A 234 -9.08 -2.90 -14.74
N THR A 235 -9.66 -2.73 -15.94
CA THR A 235 -9.08 -3.26 -17.19
C THR A 235 -7.78 -2.56 -17.58
N LEU A 236 -7.72 -1.24 -17.42
CA LEU A 236 -6.51 -0.44 -17.67
C LEU A 236 -5.47 -0.71 -16.58
N ALA A 237 -5.89 -0.76 -15.32
CA ALA A 237 -5.01 -1.07 -14.21
C ALA A 237 -4.33 -2.45 -14.40
N LEU A 238 -5.09 -3.46 -14.81
CA LEU A 238 -4.55 -4.79 -15.10
C LEU A 238 -3.45 -4.76 -16.18
N LYS A 239 -3.64 -3.97 -17.26
CA LYS A 239 -2.62 -3.84 -18.30
C LYS A 239 -1.33 -3.26 -17.73
N GLU A 240 -1.42 -2.22 -16.91
CA GLU A 240 -0.24 -1.62 -16.27
C GLU A 240 0.40 -2.55 -15.23
N TYR A 241 -0.38 -3.24 -14.40
CA TYR A 241 0.17 -4.25 -13.48
C TYR A 241 0.87 -5.40 -14.18
N ARG A 242 0.38 -5.84 -15.35
CA ARG A 242 1.05 -6.85 -16.16
C ARG A 242 2.41 -6.36 -16.66
N LYS A 243 2.52 -5.11 -17.10
CA LYS A 243 3.82 -4.51 -17.47
C LYS A 243 4.77 -4.49 -16.26
N VAL A 244 4.28 -4.03 -15.11
CA VAL A 244 5.06 -4.03 -13.86
C VAL A 244 5.54 -5.43 -13.48
N ALA A 245 4.69 -6.45 -13.62
CA ALA A 245 5.06 -7.83 -13.30
C ALA A 245 6.04 -8.47 -14.30
N LEU A 246 6.11 -7.94 -15.54
CA LEU A 246 7.11 -8.32 -16.53
C LEU A 246 8.47 -7.69 -16.23
N GLU A 247 8.49 -6.41 -15.84
CA GLU A 247 9.71 -5.67 -15.48
C GLU A 247 10.27 -6.12 -14.11
N ASP A 248 9.40 -6.23 -13.11
CA ASP A 248 9.74 -6.69 -11.76
C ASP A 248 8.89 -7.92 -11.38
N PRO A 249 9.42 -9.13 -11.66
CA PRO A 249 8.78 -10.40 -11.30
C PRO A 249 8.63 -10.64 -9.80
N SER A 250 9.28 -9.82 -8.95
CA SER A 250 9.27 -9.95 -7.49
C SER A 250 8.27 -9.02 -6.80
N ASN A 251 7.67 -8.10 -7.56
CA ASN A 251 6.76 -7.10 -7.02
C ASN A 251 5.47 -7.75 -6.50
N THR A 252 5.32 -7.75 -5.16
CA THR A 252 4.20 -8.40 -4.49
C THR A 252 2.86 -7.79 -4.84
N GLU A 253 2.82 -6.46 -4.93
CA GLU A 253 1.59 -5.71 -5.11
C GLU A 253 1.01 -5.93 -6.50
N ALA A 254 1.83 -5.82 -7.54
CA ALA A 254 1.35 -6.00 -8.91
C ALA A 254 0.79 -7.41 -9.14
N ILE A 255 1.49 -8.44 -8.66
CA ILE A 255 1.04 -9.84 -8.79
C ILE A 255 -0.22 -10.08 -7.95
N ALA A 256 -0.31 -9.52 -6.73
CA ALA A 256 -1.49 -9.63 -5.89
C ALA A 256 -2.70 -8.95 -6.56
N SER A 257 -2.54 -7.75 -7.11
CA SER A 257 -3.61 -7.03 -7.83
C SER A 257 -4.09 -7.81 -9.06
N ILE A 258 -3.18 -8.43 -9.83
CA ILE A 258 -3.56 -9.34 -10.93
C ILE A 258 -4.36 -10.53 -10.41
N ALA A 259 -3.94 -11.15 -9.30
CA ALA A 259 -4.66 -12.27 -8.70
C ALA A 259 -6.07 -11.88 -8.24
N ILE A 260 -6.21 -10.73 -7.60
CA ILE A 260 -7.50 -10.18 -7.15
C ILE A 260 -8.43 -9.93 -8.33
N TYR A 261 -7.92 -9.32 -9.39
CA TYR A 261 -8.70 -9.09 -10.60
C TYR A 261 -9.26 -10.41 -11.16
N ASN A 262 -8.43 -11.44 -11.29
CA ASN A 262 -8.88 -12.75 -11.78
C ASN A 262 -9.86 -13.41 -10.80
N PHE A 263 -9.64 -13.26 -9.50
CA PHE A 263 -10.55 -13.76 -8.47
C PHE A 263 -11.94 -13.14 -8.60
N TYR A 264 -12.06 -11.82 -8.80
CA TYR A 264 -13.37 -11.18 -8.97
C TYR A 264 -14.02 -11.39 -10.36
N ASN A 265 -13.24 -11.78 -11.37
CA ASN A 265 -13.73 -12.16 -12.71
C ASN A 265 -13.96 -13.67 -12.86
N ASP A 266 -14.39 -14.34 -11.78
CA ASP A 266 -14.75 -15.76 -11.78
C ASP A 266 -13.65 -16.76 -12.19
N GLN A 267 -12.37 -16.38 -12.07
CA GLN A 267 -11.22 -17.24 -12.35
C GLN A 267 -10.34 -17.44 -11.09
N PRO A 268 -10.87 -18.07 -10.01
CA PRO A 268 -10.13 -18.27 -8.77
C PRO A 268 -8.94 -19.24 -8.92
N GLU A 269 -8.95 -20.16 -9.89
CA GLU A 269 -7.85 -21.10 -10.15
C GLU A 269 -6.60 -20.36 -10.63
N ILE A 270 -6.79 -19.35 -11.49
CA ILE A 270 -5.71 -18.50 -11.99
C ILE A 270 -5.19 -17.63 -10.85
N ALA A 271 -6.08 -17.04 -10.05
CA ALA A 271 -5.71 -16.28 -8.87
C ALA A 271 -4.86 -17.12 -7.88
N LEU A 272 -5.26 -18.38 -7.65
CA LEU A 272 -4.55 -19.32 -6.80
C LEU A 272 -3.11 -19.56 -7.27
N ARG A 273 -2.88 -19.69 -8.59
CA ARG A 273 -1.52 -19.84 -9.16
C ARG A 273 -0.65 -18.63 -8.86
N TYR A 274 -1.19 -17.42 -9.01
CA TYR A 274 -0.45 -16.18 -8.70
C TYR A 274 -0.13 -16.06 -7.21
N TYR A 275 -1.07 -16.38 -6.32
CA TYR A 275 -0.80 -16.37 -4.88
C TYR A 275 0.21 -17.44 -4.45
N ARG A 276 0.18 -18.64 -5.04
CA ARG A 276 1.21 -19.66 -4.81
C ARG A 276 2.60 -19.20 -5.29
N ARG A 277 2.67 -18.50 -6.42
CA ARG A 277 3.92 -17.88 -6.89
C ARG A 277 4.42 -16.84 -5.89
N LEU A 278 3.55 -15.98 -5.35
CA LEU A 278 3.93 -14.98 -4.35
C LEU A 278 4.53 -15.59 -3.07
N LEU A 279 4.00 -16.72 -2.61
CA LEU A 279 4.55 -17.45 -1.47
C LEU A 279 5.97 -17.95 -1.72
N ALA A 280 6.34 -18.24 -2.97
CA ALA A 280 7.66 -18.73 -3.32
C ALA A 280 8.70 -17.61 -3.47
N THR A 281 8.29 -16.41 -3.88
CA THR A 281 9.21 -15.31 -4.21
C THR A 281 9.44 -14.33 -3.07
N THR A 282 8.46 -14.15 -2.17
CA THR A 282 8.45 -13.02 -1.22
C THR A 282 8.12 -13.44 0.19
N TYR A 283 8.51 -12.63 1.19
CA TYR A 283 8.08 -12.84 2.58
C TYR A 283 6.57 -12.62 2.68
N PRO A 284 5.78 -13.66 2.99
CA PRO A 284 4.33 -13.59 2.84
C PRO A 284 3.69 -12.76 3.95
N GLY A 285 2.99 -11.70 3.56
CA GLY A 285 2.13 -10.93 4.46
C GLY A 285 0.85 -11.67 4.85
N PRO A 286 0.19 -11.29 5.96
CA PRO A 286 -1.08 -11.88 6.37
C PRO A 286 -2.18 -11.74 5.29
N GLU A 287 -2.12 -10.70 4.48
CA GLU A 287 -3.06 -10.44 3.39
C GLU A 287 -2.98 -11.51 2.28
N ILE A 288 -1.77 -11.99 1.99
CA ILE A 288 -1.53 -13.01 0.97
C ILE A 288 -2.15 -14.34 1.41
N TYR A 289 -1.91 -14.76 2.66
CA TYR A 289 -2.51 -15.98 3.21
C TYR A 289 -4.03 -15.90 3.33
N ASN A 290 -4.58 -14.74 3.70
CA ASN A 290 -6.02 -14.52 3.73
C ASN A 290 -6.64 -14.75 2.34
N ASN A 291 -6.09 -14.10 1.32
CA ASN A 291 -6.64 -14.20 -0.03
C ASN A 291 -6.38 -15.57 -0.67
N LEU A 292 -5.26 -16.23 -0.33
CA LEU A 292 -5.02 -17.61 -0.72
C LEU A 292 -6.08 -18.54 -0.12
N GLY A 293 -6.42 -18.37 1.16
CA GLY A 293 -7.48 -19.13 1.83
C GLY A 293 -8.84 -18.93 1.17
N LEU A 294 -9.17 -17.69 0.77
CA LEU A 294 -10.37 -17.40 -0.02
C LEU A 294 -10.31 -18.09 -1.39
N CYS A 295 -9.19 -18.04 -2.12
CA CYS A 295 -9.06 -18.76 -3.39
C CYS A 295 -9.25 -20.28 -3.20
N CYS A 296 -8.68 -20.87 -2.15
CA CYS A 296 -8.89 -22.28 -1.82
C CYS A 296 -10.37 -22.61 -1.56
N LEU A 297 -11.11 -21.73 -0.88
CA LEU A 297 -12.56 -21.89 -0.68
C LEU A 297 -13.31 -21.94 -2.01
N TYR A 298 -13.04 -20.99 -2.91
CA TYR A 298 -13.72 -20.92 -4.21
C TYR A 298 -13.27 -21.99 -5.21
N CYS A 299 -12.07 -22.57 -5.03
CA CYS A 299 -11.60 -23.73 -5.78
C CYS A 299 -11.96 -25.07 -5.11
N ASN A 300 -12.80 -25.08 -4.06
CA ASN A 300 -13.20 -26.28 -3.31
C ASN A 300 -12.04 -27.10 -2.70
N GLN A 301 -10.90 -26.47 -2.41
CA GLN A 301 -9.74 -27.10 -1.75
C GLN A 301 -9.86 -27.00 -0.23
N TRP A 302 -10.83 -27.72 0.33
CA TRP A 302 -11.23 -27.64 1.75
C TRP A 302 -10.08 -27.86 2.73
N ASP A 303 -9.17 -28.79 2.43
CA ASP A 303 -8.04 -29.15 3.30
C ASP A 303 -7.07 -27.99 3.54
N LEU A 304 -6.97 -27.07 2.59
CA LEU A 304 -6.00 -25.97 2.62
C LEU A 304 -6.56 -24.67 3.20
N ILE A 305 -7.88 -24.57 3.36
CA ILE A 305 -8.55 -23.33 3.80
C ILE A 305 -8.07 -22.94 5.21
N LEU A 306 -8.38 -23.76 6.23
CA LEU A 306 -8.05 -23.43 7.62
C LEU A 306 -6.54 -23.28 7.87
N PRO A 307 -5.64 -24.09 7.29
CA PRO A 307 -4.20 -23.85 7.37
C PRO A 307 -3.78 -22.47 6.87
N CYS A 308 -4.33 -22.00 5.74
CA CYS A 308 -4.03 -20.68 5.19
C CYS A 308 -4.49 -19.57 6.16
N PHE A 309 -5.73 -19.65 6.66
CA PHE A 309 -6.25 -18.67 7.61
C PHE A 309 -5.49 -18.67 8.95
N ARG A 310 -5.03 -19.83 9.42
CA ARG A 310 -4.18 -19.93 10.62
C ARG A 310 -2.86 -19.19 10.43
N GLN A 311 -2.21 -19.34 9.27
CA GLN A 311 -1.00 -18.58 8.94
C GLN A 311 -1.30 -17.07 8.83
N ALA A 312 -2.43 -16.71 8.21
CA ALA A 312 -2.85 -15.30 8.13
C ALA A 312 -3.00 -14.67 9.53
N LEU A 313 -3.64 -15.37 10.47
CA LEU A 313 -3.77 -14.91 11.86
C LEU A 313 -2.42 -14.85 12.59
N TYR A 314 -1.50 -15.78 12.32
CA TYR A 314 -0.18 -15.81 12.93
C TYR A 314 0.67 -14.60 12.52
N PHE A 315 0.66 -14.25 11.23
CA PHE A 315 1.40 -13.09 10.71
C PHE A 315 0.66 -11.75 10.89
N SER A 316 -0.61 -11.76 11.29
CA SER A 316 -1.37 -10.53 11.51
C SER A 316 -0.91 -9.81 12.79
N THR A 317 -0.25 -8.66 12.63
CA THR A 317 0.04 -7.73 13.73
C THR A 317 -1.01 -6.64 13.87
N ASN A 318 -1.67 -6.29 12.75
CA ASN A 318 -2.64 -5.21 12.69
C ASN A 318 -4.04 -5.69 13.11
N PRO A 319 -4.75 -4.96 14.00
CA PRO A 319 -6.08 -5.36 14.46
C PRO A 319 -7.12 -5.32 13.35
N VAL A 320 -7.00 -4.39 12.39
CA VAL A 320 -7.90 -4.27 11.23
C VAL A 320 -7.82 -5.53 10.36
N ASN A 321 -6.61 -5.88 9.88
CA ASN A 321 -6.40 -7.10 9.10
C ASN A 321 -6.87 -8.35 9.86
N ARG A 322 -6.60 -8.41 11.17
CA ARG A 322 -7.02 -9.55 12.01
C ARG A 322 -8.54 -9.65 12.06
N SER A 323 -9.26 -8.52 12.12
CA SER A 323 -10.73 -8.49 12.07
C SER A 323 -11.26 -9.02 10.73
N ASP A 324 -10.67 -8.60 9.61
CA ASP A 324 -11.08 -9.06 8.28
C ASP A 324 -10.84 -10.56 8.10
N ILE A 325 -9.73 -11.07 8.64
CA ILE A 325 -9.41 -12.50 8.65
C ILE A 325 -10.46 -13.28 9.45
N TRP A 326 -10.85 -12.81 10.65
CA TRP A 326 -11.91 -13.44 11.43
C TRP A 326 -13.27 -13.42 10.74
N PHE A 327 -13.60 -12.30 10.06
CA PHE A 327 -14.81 -12.19 9.25
C PHE A 327 -14.81 -13.20 8.09
N ASN A 328 -13.69 -13.37 7.40
CA ASN A 328 -13.55 -14.36 6.33
C ASN A 328 -13.65 -15.81 6.84
N ILE A 329 -13.09 -16.12 8.02
CA ILE A 329 -13.29 -17.43 8.66
C ILE A 329 -14.77 -17.65 9.02
N ALA A 330 -15.47 -16.61 9.48
CA ALA A 330 -16.91 -16.70 9.73
C ALA A 330 -17.69 -17.00 8.44
N HIS A 331 -17.31 -16.41 7.31
CA HIS A 331 -17.91 -16.71 6.01
C HIS A 331 -17.73 -18.20 5.63
N ILE A 332 -16.56 -18.79 5.92
CA ILE A 332 -16.28 -20.22 5.70
C ILE A 332 -17.12 -21.10 6.63
N ALA A 333 -17.27 -20.70 7.91
CA ALA A 333 -18.13 -21.40 8.86
C ALA A 333 -19.61 -21.34 8.42
N LEU A 334 -20.04 -20.23 7.83
CA LEU A 334 -21.37 -20.11 7.24
C LEU A 334 -21.55 -21.00 6.00
N SER A 335 -20.55 -21.10 5.12
CA SER A 335 -20.63 -21.95 3.93
C SER A 335 -20.61 -23.45 4.26
N THR A 336 -19.97 -23.84 5.37
CA THR A 336 -19.98 -25.21 5.90
C THR A 336 -21.21 -25.53 6.75
N GLY A 337 -21.99 -24.52 7.15
CA GLY A 337 -23.20 -24.67 7.98
C GLY A 337 -22.93 -24.67 9.49
N ASP A 338 -21.67 -24.48 9.92
CA ASP A 338 -21.29 -24.37 11.33
C ASP A 338 -21.64 -22.98 11.90
N LEU A 339 -22.92 -22.81 12.24
CA LEU A 339 -23.46 -21.61 12.86
C LEU A 339 -22.79 -21.20 14.19
N PRO A 340 -22.47 -22.12 15.14
CA PRO A 340 -21.82 -21.72 16.39
C PRO A 340 -20.39 -21.23 16.15
N LEU A 341 -19.62 -21.85 15.25
CA LEU A 341 -18.29 -21.35 14.90
C LEU A 341 -18.39 -19.99 14.21
N ALA A 342 -19.30 -19.83 13.24
CA ALA A 342 -19.51 -18.56 12.55
C ALA A 342 -19.79 -17.42 13.54
N ARG A 343 -20.66 -17.64 14.53
CA ARG A 343 -20.97 -16.64 15.56
C ARG A 343 -19.74 -16.24 16.35
N ARG A 344 -18.95 -17.22 16.82
CA ARG A 344 -17.73 -16.95 17.59
C ARG A 344 -16.74 -16.13 16.77
N CYS A 345 -16.53 -16.49 15.51
CA CYS A 345 -15.63 -15.76 14.62
C CYS A 345 -16.10 -14.31 14.38
N LEU A 346 -17.39 -14.07 14.18
CA LEU A 346 -17.94 -12.71 14.06
C LEU A 346 -17.77 -11.89 15.35
N GLN A 347 -17.97 -12.51 16.51
CA GLN A 347 -17.71 -11.86 17.81
C GLN A 347 -16.23 -11.53 17.99
N MET A 348 -15.31 -12.43 17.59
CA MET A 348 -13.88 -12.16 17.62
C MET A 348 -13.49 -11.02 16.67
N SER A 349 -14.09 -10.95 15.48
CA SER A 349 -13.91 -9.84 14.54
C SER A 349 -14.28 -8.51 15.18
N LEU A 350 -15.47 -8.42 15.79
CA LEU A 350 -15.96 -7.21 16.46
C LEU A 350 -15.16 -6.87 17.72
N ALA A 351 -14.64 -7.87 18.44
CA ALA A 351 -13.78 -7.66 19.59
C ALA A 351 -12.41 -7.08 19.18
N THR A 352 -11.88 -7.48 18.01
CA THR A 352 -10.64 -6.91 17.47
C THR A 352 -10.82 -5.53 16.85
N ASN A 353 -11.96 -5.30 16.21
CA ASN A 353 -12.32 -4.02 15.59
C ASN A 353 -13.81 -3.75 15.76
N SER A 354 -14.14 -2.81 16.65
CA SER A 354 -15.53 -2.44 16.95
C SER A 354 -16.24 -1.82 15.76
N GLU A 355 -15.50 -1.17 14.85
CA GLU A 355 -16.02 -0.43 13.69
C GLU A 355 -16.24 -1.31 12.46
N HIS A 356 -16.03 -2.62 12.57
CA HIS A 356 -16.18 -3.51 11.42
C HIS A 356 -17.67 -3.77 11.10
N ASP A 357 -18.24 -2.94 10.21
CA ASP A 357 -19.67 -2.91 9.86
C ASP A 357 -20.18 -4.22 9.27
N ALA A 358 -19.42 -4.85 8.37
CA ALA A 358 -19.84 -6.08 7.68
C ALA A 358 -20.09 -7.24 8.66
N ALA A 359 -19.17 -7.46 9.60
CA ALA A 359 -19.33 -8.42 10.69
C ALA A 359 -20.51 -8.08 11.60
N ARG A 360 -20.73 -6.80 11.92
CA ARG A 360 -21.87 -6.36 12.74
C ARG A 360 -23.19 -6.70 12.07
N HIS A 361 -23.32 -6.40 10.77
CA HIS A 361 -24.49 -6.74 9.97
C HIS A 361 -24.69 -8.26 9.87
N ALA A 362 -23.63 -9.03 9.61
CA ALA A 362 -23.69 -10.48 9.52
C ALA A 362 -24.15 -11.12 10.85
N LEU A 363 -23.63 -10.64 11.99
CA LEU A 363 -24.01 -11.14 13.30
C LEU A 363 -25.49 -10.86 13.61
N ASN A 364 -25.95 -9.64 13.36
CA ASN A 364 -27.36 -9.25 13.53
C ASN A 364 -28.29 -10.09 12.63
N ALA A 365 -27.89 -10.35 11.38
CA ALA A 365 -28.64 -11.18 10.47
C ALA A 365 -28.74 -12.64 10.96
N MET A 366 -27.68 -13.17 11.56
CA MET A 366 -27.70 -14.51 12.16
C MET A 366 -28.60 -14.59 13.40
N GLU A 367 -28.53 -13.60 14.29
CA GLU A 367 -29.35 -13.58 15.50
C GLU A 367 -30.83 -13.45 15.19
N THR A 368 -31.20 -12.59 14.25
CA THR A 368 -32.59 -12.43 13.81
C THR A 368 -33.14 -13.74 13.23
N ARG A 369 -32.39 -14.43 12.36
CA ARG A 369 -32.75 -15.77 11.85
C ARG A 369 -32.97 -16.78 12.98
N GLN A 370 -32.09 -16.79 13.98
CA GLN A 370 -32.24 -17.72 15.11
C GLN A 370 -33.45 -17.39 15.99
N ARG A 371 -33.71 -16.10 16.25
CA ARG A 371 -34.91 -15.67 16.99
C ARG A 371 -36.19 -16.10 16.28
N VAL A 372 -36.28 -15.88 14.97
CA VAL A 372 -37.44 -16.31 14.15
C VAL A 372 -37.61 -17.83 14.21
N ARG A 373 -36.52 -18.60 14.04
CA ARG A 373 -36.56 -20.07 14.15
C ARG A 373 -37.06 -20.53 15.52
N ASN A 374 -36.60 -19.91 16.60
CA ASN A 374 -37.03 -20.24 17.96
C ASN A 374 -38.50 -19.91 18.21
N ILE A 375 -39.03 -18.85 17.60
CA ILE A 375 -40.47 -18.51 17.68
C ILE A 375 -41.31 -19.54 16.92
N LEU A 376 -40.87 -19.96 15.74
CA LEU A 376 -41.56 -20.98 14.94
C LEU A 376 -41.57 -22.35 15.60
N LEU A 377 -40.51 -22.73 16.32
CA LEU A 377 -40.43 -24.01 17.03
C LEU A 377 -41.24 -24.04 18.35
N ARG A 378 -41.71 -22.89 18.84
CA ARG A 378 -42.52 -22.76 20.05
C ARG A 378 -44.03 -22.69 19.77
N LYS A 379 -44.42 -22.58 18.51
CA LYS A 379 -45.80 -22.73 18.02
C LYS A 379 -45.96 -24.15 17.49
#